data_AF-A0A661EBV6-F1
#
_entry.id   AF-A0A661EBV6-F1
#
_cell.length_a   1.000
_cell.length_b   1.000
_cell.length_c   1.000
_cell.angle_alpha   90.00
_cell.angle_beta   90.00
_cell.angle_gamma   90.00
#
_symmetry.space_group_name_H-M   'P 1'
#
loop_
_entity.id
_entity.type
_entity.pdbx_description
1 polymer ?
#
loop_
_entity_poly.entity_id
_entity_poly.type
_entity_poly.pdbx_seq_one_letter_code
_entity_poly.pdbx_strand_id
1 'polypeptide(L)'
;MRNRMLLKILVMMVSLAPVAVHALGLGELVMHSYLGQPLAAEIKLVGVQPGDAELIDVHLASPDAHRKAGIERPFSLSSLNFSVL
;
A
#
# COMPACT_ATOMS: atom_id res chain seq x y z
N MET A 1 -13.05 -25.00 -36.42
CA MET A 1 -11.82 -24.16 -36.42
C MET A 1 -12.10 -22.68 -36.11
N ARG A 2 -13.22 -22.09 -36.58
CA ARG A 2 -13.61 -20.68 -36.39
C ARG A 2 -13.68 -20.20 -34.92
N ASN A 3 -14.21 -21.01 -34.00
CA ASN A 3 -14.34 -20.62 -32.57
C ASN A 3 -12.99 -20.52 -31.84
N ARG A 4 -11.97 -21.30 -32.28
CA ARG A 4 -10.62 -21.22 -31.71
C ARG A 4 -9.89 -19.94 -32.12
N MET A 5 -10.22 -19.39 -33.29
CA MET A 5 -9.65 -18.14 -33.77
C MET A 5 -10.26 -16.94 -33.02
N LEU A 6 -11.58 -16.96 -32.80
CA LEU A 6 -12.28 -15.97 -31.97
C LEU A 6 -11.75 -15.95 -30.53
N LEU A 7 -11.53 -17.13 -29.93
CA LEU A 7 -10.96 -17.23 -28.58
C LEU A 7 -9.56 -16.62 -28.48
N LYS A 8 -8.71 -16.84 -29.50
CA LYS A 8 -7.35 -16.27 -29.55
C LYS A 8 -7.37 -14.75 -29.66
N ILE A 9 -8.27 -14.20 -30.49
CA ILE A 9 -8.41 -12.74 -30.65
C ILE A 9 -8.89 -12.11 -29.33
N LEU A 10 -9.85 -12.73 -28.64
CA LEU A 10 -10.34 -12.25 -27.35
C LEU A 10 -9.25 -12.23 -26.26
N VAL A 11 -8.47 -13.32 -26.14
CA VAL A 11 -7.36 -13.40 -25.17
C VAL A 11 -6.29 -12.34 -25.48
N MET A 12 -5.96 -12.16 -26.75
CA MET A 12 -4.99 -11.13 -27.16
C MET A 12 -5.47 -9.72 -26.82
N MET A 13 -6.77 -9.46 -27.00
CA MET A 13 -7.39 -8.17 -26.70
C MET A 13 -7.41 -7.88 -25.19
N VAL A 14 -7.70 -8.88 -24.35
CA VAL A 14 -7.63 -8.76 -22.88
C VAL A 14 -6.20 -8.56 -22.38
N SER A 15 -5.22 -9.25 -22.99
CA SER A 15 -3.81 -9.11 -22.61
C SER A 15 -3.21 -7.73 -22.93
N LEU A 16 -3.81 -7.02 -23.90
CA LEU A 16 -3.40 -5.66 -24.28
C LEU A 16 -4.13 -4.57 -23.49
N ALA A 17 -5.13 -4.93 -22.67
CA ALA A 17 -5.83 -3.95 -21.86
C ALA A 17 -4.87 -3.43 -20.77
N PRO A 18 -4.70 -2.10 -20.63
CA PRO A 18 -3.89 -1.54 -19.56
C PRO A 18 -4.52 -1.93 -18.22
N VAL A 19 -3.74 -2.60 -17.37
CA VAL A 19 -4.13 -2.86 -15.98
C VAL A 19 -3.96 -1.54 -15.24
N ALA A 20 -5.08 -0.86 -14.96
CA ALA A 20 -5.07 0.29 -14.06
C ALA A 20 -4.71 -0.21 -12.65
N VAL A 21 -3.50 0.09 -12.20
CA VAL A 21 -3.08 -0.15 -10.82
C VAL A 21 -3.23 1.16 -10.08
N HIS A 22 -4.19 1.21 -9.15
CA HIS A 22 -4.29 2.30 -8.20
C HIS A 22 -3.26 2.06 -7.10
N ALA A 23 -2.09 2.69 -7.25
CA ALA A 23 -1.06 2.68 -6.22
C ALA A 23 -1.09 4.02 -5.48
N LEU A 24 -1.14 3.94 -4.15
CA LEU A 24 -0.89 5.08 -3.28
C LEU A 24 0.62 5.18 -3.05
N GLY A 25 1.19 6.34 -3.37
CA GLY A 25 2.58 6.63 -3.05
C GLY A 25 2.71 7.04 -1.59
N LEU A 26 3.79 6.60 -0.94
CA LEU A 26 4.24 7.15 0.34
C LEU A 26 5.28 8.24 0.05
N GLY A 27 5.00 9.45 0.52
CA GLY A 27 5.86 10.61 0.44
C GLY A 27 6.83 10.69 1.62
N GLU A 28 7.21 11.91 1.96
CA GLU A 28 8.15 12.18 3.05
C GLU A 28 7.57 11.83 4.43
N LEU A 29 8.43 11.29 5.30
CA LEU A 29 8.15 11.12 6.72
C LEU A 29 8.66 12.34 7.48
N VAL A 30 7.76 13.02 8.17
CA VAL A 30 8.06 14.20 8.99
C VAL A 30 7.95 13.81 10.46
N MET A 31 9.00 14.10 11.24
CA MET A 31 9.03 13.84 12.67
C MET A 31 8.58 15.07 13.47
N HIS A 32 7.70 14.83 14.44
CA HIS A 32 7.20 15.84 15.38
C HIS A 32 7.63 15.56 16.82
N SER A 33 8.23 14.39 17.09
CA SER A 33 8.75 14.00 18.40
C SER A 33 10.28 14.18 18.52
N TYR A 34 10.74 14.49 19.72
CA TYR A 34 12.17 14.55 20.06
C TYR A 34 12.66 13.23 20.67
N LEU A 35 13.99 13.12 20.86
CA LEU A 35 14.59 11.96 21.52
C LEU A 35 14.06 11.79 22.95
N GLY A 36 13.63 10.57 23.29
CA GLY A 36 13.08 10.24 24.61
C GLY A 36 11.58 10.54 24.76
N GLN A 37 10.91 11.03 23.71
CA GLN A 37 9.46 11.19 23.68
C GLN A 37 8.79 10.05 22.91
N PRO A 38 7.47 9.82 23.12
CA PRO A 38 6.69 8.94 22.26
C PRO A 38 6.82 9.36 20.80
N LEU A 39 6.88 8.37 19.89
CA LEU A 39 6.98 8.62 18.46
C LEU A 39 5.73 9.37 17.97
N ALA A 40 5.96 10.54 17.36
CA ALA A 40 4.95 11.28 16.63
C ALA A 40 5.51 11.65 15.26
N ALA A 41 4.95 11.07 14.21
CA ALA A 41 5.39 11.28 12.84
C ALA A 41 4.21 11.25 11.87
N GLU A 42 4.33 12.00 10.78
CA GLU A 42 3.37 12.04 9.69
C GLU A 42 4.02 11.54 8.40
N ILE A 43 3.28 10.77 7.60
CA ILE A 43 3.73 10.30 6.29
C ILE A 43 2.76 10.83 5.25
N LYS A 44 3.24 11.66 4.33
CA LYS A 44 2.39 12.22 3.29
C LYS A 44 1.97 11.13 2.30
N LEU A 45 0.69 11.08 1.93
CA LEU A 45 0.23 10.21 0.84
C LEU A 45 0.25 10.97 -0.49
N VAL A 46 0.71 10.30 -1.55
CA VAL A 46 0.83 10.85 -2.90
C VAL A 46 -0.11 10.10 -3.84
N GLY A 47 -0.87 10.84 -4.65
CA GLY A 47 -1.82 10.24 -5.60
C GLY A 47 -3.19 9.91 -5.01
N VAL A 48 -3.53 10.45 -3.82
CA VAL A 48 -4.85 10.33 -3.22
C VAL A 48 -5.88 11.11 -4.06
N GLN A 49 -6.95 10.44 -4.47
CA GLN A 49 -8.10 11.06 -5.13
C GLN A 49 -9.22 11.36 -4.13
N PRO A 50 -10.13 12.30 -4.44
CA PRO A 50 -11.31 12.54 -3.62
C PRO A 50 -12.12 11.24 -3.45
N GLY A 51 -12.34 10.82 -2.20
CA GLY A 51 -13.04 9.58 -1.84
C GLY A 51 -12.13 8.41 -1.46
N ASP A 52 -10.82 8.47 -1.74
CA ASP A 52 -9.89 7.40 -1.36
C ASP A 52 -9.67 7.33 0.16
N ALA A 53 -9.82 8.43 0.89
CA ALA A 53 -9.60 8.51 2.33
C ALA A 53 -10.42 7.49 3.12
N GLU A 54 -11.67 7.23 2.70
CA GLU A 54 -12.55 6.25 3.36
C GLU A 54 -12.17 4.79 3.05
N LEU A 55 -11.38 4.57 2.01
CA LEU A 55 -10.93 3.26 1.53
C LEU A 55 -9.52 2.90 2.02
N ILE A 56 -8.82 3.83 2.66
CA ILE A 56 -7.45 3.64 3.14
C ILE A 56 -7.49 2.99 4.52
N ASP A 57 -6.95 1.78 4.60
CA ASP A 57 -6.66 1.10 5.86
C ASP A 57 -5.16 1.15 6.15
N VAL A 58 -4.80 1.56 7.38
CA VAL A 58 -3.40 1.68 7.82
C VAL A 58 -3.22 0.89 9.09
N HIS A 59 -2.35 -0.12 9.04
CA HIS A 59 -2.00 -0.94 10.18
C HIS A 59 -0.54 -1.38 10.11
N LEU A 60 -0.01 -1.81 11.26
CA LEU A 60 1.30 -2.44 11.32
C LEU A 60 1.28 -3.75 10.53
N ALA A 61 2.28 -3.93 9.65
CA ALA A 61 2.41 -5.13 8.85
C ALA A 61 2.46 -6.41 9.71
N SER A 62 1.92 -7.50 9.15
CA SER A 62 1.85 -8.80 9.84
C SER A 62 3.25 -9.34 10.19
N PRO A 63 3.36 -10.31 11.13
CA PRO A 63 4.65 -10.94 11.43
C PRO A 63 5.26 -11.62 10.21
N ASP A 64 4.44 -12.18 9.34
CA ASP A 64 4.86 -12.89 8.14
C ASP A 64 5.46 -11.92 7.10
N ALA A 65 4.88 -10.72 6.97
CA ALA A 65 5.39 -9.67 6.11
C ALA A 65 6.78 -9.19 6.58
N HIS A 66 6.99 -9.03 7.89
CA HIS A 66 8.30 -8.69 8.46
C HIS A 66 9.35 -9.77 8.16
N ARG A 67 9.00 -11.05 8.36
CA ARG A 67 9.90 -12.17 8.02
C ARG A 67 10.24 -12.21 6.54
N LYS A 68 9.25 -12.00 5.65
CA LYS A 68 9.46 -11.98 4.21
C LYS A 68 10.37 -10.81 3.77
N ALA A 69 10.27 -9.67 4.44
CA ALA A 69 11.13 -8.52 4.20
C ALA A 69 12.53 -8.66 4.84
N GLY A 70 12.76 -9.68 5.68
CA GLY A 70 14.00 -9.82 6.44
C GLY A 70 14.19 -8.75 7.52
N ILE A 71 13.09 -8.13 7.97
CA ILE A 71 13.09 -7.04 8.95
C ILE A 71 12.67 -7.62 10.32
N GLU A 72 13.44 -7.30 11.36
CA GLU A 72 13.07 -7.65 12.73
C GLU A 72 11.80 -6.91 13.14
N ARG A 73 10.92 -7.57 13.92
CA ARG A 73 9.71 -6.95 14.45
C ARG A 73 9.81 -6.81 15.99
N PRO A 74 10.40 -5.72 16.49
CA PRO A 74 10.40 -5.40 17.91
C PRO A 74 8.98 -5.34 18.47
N PHE A 75 8.81 -5.76 19.72
CA PHE A 75 7.51 -5.71 20.39
C PHE A 75 6.98 -4.26 20.51
N SER A 76 7.87 -3.27 20.64
CA SER A 76 7.53 -1.84 20.72
C SER A 76 6.75 -1.32 19.51
N LEU A 77 6.91 -1.92 18.33
CA LEU A 77 6.12 -1.55 17.15
C LEU A 77 4.63 -1.85 17.34
N SER A 78 4.28 -2.82 18.18
CA SER A 78 2.89 -3.21 18.44
C SER A 78 2.11 -2.15 19.22
N SER A 79 2.80 -1.17 19.80
CA SER A 79 2.18 -0.03 20.51
C SER A 79 1.95 1.18 19.61
N LEU A 80 2.26 1.09 18.31
CA LEU A 80 2.01 2.16 17.35
C LEU A 80 0.51 2.30 17.09
N ASN A 81 0.04 3.54 17.07
CA ASN A 81 -1.31 3.90 16.67
C ASN A 81 -1.24 4.69 15.37
N PHE A 82 -2.12 4.34 14.43
CA PHE A 82 -2.18 4.96 13.11
C PHE A 82 -3.50 5.72 12.97
N SER A 83 -3.46 6.87 12.31
CA SER A 83 -4.64 7.67 11.98
C SER A 83 -4.43 8.26 10.58
N VAL A 84 -5.49 8.24 9.79
CA VAL A 84 -5.54 8.85 8.45
C VAL A 84 -6.28 10.17 8.62
N LEU A 85 -5.69 11.27 8.14
CA LEU A 85 -6.18 12.64 8.29
C LEU A 85 -6.55 13.24 6.94
#